data_AF-A0A2E7B5N2-F1
#
_entry.id   AF-A0A2E7B5N2-F1
#
_cell.length_a   1.000
_cell.length_b   1.000
_cell.length_c   1.000
_cell.angle_alpha   90.00
_cell.angle_beta   90.00
_cell.angle_gamma   90.00
#
_symmetry.space_group_name_H-M   'P 1'
#
loop_
_entity.id
_entity.type
_entity.pdbx_description
1 polymer ?
#
loop_
_entity_poly.entity_id
_entity_poly.type
_entity_poly.pdbx_seq_one_letter_code
_entity_poly.pdbx_strand_id
1 'polypeptide(L)'
;MMIVALMASVSACASTYRVPREEAPPEWREDGKPTGFMPIEGSAKSFPGNHKERGVIMEFAVENERTAIITNTLEWTGPFGGSNIIPAGSPAYARQFSLRMSSNYGSYFGKDMNAYNNPIEWCVPRFDKGDAVCIFWEGSDRARYIDTSGGTPLNASPTSPSGMVGPMPQVQEQAVDFGHQMKIQVIVDTFRSNRITVATRISEGDDWSSLGRTKVMFDEGDTVTLKRFDGEFKLTAHRAGNGEITDVDVEVIKEPKAGRLQTFKDVLEMFMALKAAEAAKAAEDTDESDTASSPEED
;
A
#
# COMPACT_ATOMS: atom_id res chain seq x y z
N MET A 1 24.06 38.08 -41.05
CA MET A 1 24.30 36.62 -40.91
C MET A 1 23.73 36.21 -39.57
N MET A 2 22.48 35.73 -39.58
CA MET A 2 21.67 35.47 -38.38
C MET A 2 21.90 34.01 -38.01
N ILE A 3 22.63 33.77 -36.92
CA ILE A 3 22.81 32.44 -36.36
C ILE A 3 21.49 32.06 -35.69
N VAL A 4 20.66 31.32 -36.41
CA VAL A 4 19.52 30.62 -35.83
C VAL A 4 20.10 29.45 -35.05
N ALA A 5 20.28 29.66 -33.74
CA ALA A 5 20.57 28.58 -32.80
C ALA A 5 19.38 27.63 -32.83
N LEU A 6 19.59 26.47 -33.44
CA LEU A 6 18.69 25.33 -33.37
C LEU A 6 18.65 24.91 -31.90
N MET A 7 17.67 25.40 -31.14
CA MET A 7 17.29 24.78 -29.87
C MET A 7 16.73 23.40 -30.24
N ALA A 8 17.61 22.40 -30.33
CA ALA A 8 17.21 21.02 -30.24
C ALA A 8 16.60 20.85 -28.85
N SER A 9 15.28 20.93 -28.77
CA SER A 9 14.50 20.49 -27.63
C SER A 9 14.89 19.04 -27.40
N VAL A 10 15.80 18.78 -26.47
CA VAL A 10 16.06 17.44 -25.96
C VAL A 10 14.78 17.04 -25.23
N SER A 11 13.81 16.56 -25.99
CA SER A 11 12.62 15.90 -25.47
C SER A 11 13.13 14.68 -24.71
N ALA A 12 13.19 14.79 -23.38
CA ALA A 12 13.46 13.70 -22.47
C ALA A 12 12.57 12.51 -22.87
N CYS A 13 13.15 11.45 -23.44
CA CYS A 13 12.40 10.28 -23.90
C CYS A 13 12.09 9.34 -22.72
N ALA A 14 11.39 9.83 -21.70
CA ALA A 14 10.72 8.95 -20.76
C ALA A 14 9.54 8.31 -21.51
N SER A 15 9.74 7.10 -22.02
CA SER A 15 8.67 6.35 -22.68
C SER A 15 7.80 5.63 -21.65
N THR A 16 6.52 5.45 -21.97
CA THR A 16 5.63 4.59 -21.18
C THR A 16 6.11 3.14 -21.28
N TYR A 17 6.07 2.43 -20.15
CA TYR A 17 6.32 1.00 -20.09
C TYR A 17 5.49 0.23 -21.12
N ARG A 18 6.11 -0.75 -21.78
CA ARG A 18 5.40 -1.68 -22.67
C ARG A 18 5.76 -3.10 -22.27
N VAL A 19 4.77 -3.84 -21.79
CA VAL A 19 4.95 -5.24 -21.43
C VAL A 19 5.39 -6.03 -22.67
N PRO A 20 6.52 -6.75 -22.59
CA PRO A 20 6.97 -7.57 -23.70
C PRO A 20 5.98 -8.69 -23.99
N ARG A 21 5.90 -9.08 -25.26
CA ARG A 21 5.11 -10.27 -25.67
C ARG A 21 5.80 -11.58 -25.33
N GLU A 22 7.11 -11.53 -25.17
CA GLU A 22 7.93 -12.66 -24.73
C GLU A 22 7.54 -13.05 -23.31
N GLU A 23 7.73 -14.32 -22.97
CA GLU A 23 7.52 -14.80 -21.61
C GLU A 23 8.67 -14.29 -20.73
N ALA A 24 8.35 -13.73 -19.56
CA ALA A 24 9.36 -13.23 -18.63
C ALA A 24 10.29 -14.38 -18.17
N PRO A 25 11.53 -14.16 -17.72
CA PRO A 25 12.31 -15.23 -17.10
C PRO A 25 11.68 -15.68 -15.76
N PRO A 26 11.97 -16.89 -15.25
CA PRO A 26 11.39 -17.41 -14.00
C PRO A 26 11.56 -16.47 -12.79
N GLU A 27 12.70 -15.78 -12.67
CA GLU A 27 12.97 -14.82 -11.60
C GLU A 27 12.13 -13.53 -11.69
N TRP A 28 11.38 -13.35 -12.78
CA TRP A 28 10.45 -12.24 -13.00
C TRP A 28 8.98 -12.68 -13.02
N ARG A 29 8.71 -13.98 -12.83
CA ARG A 29 7.34 -14.50 -12.78
C ARG A 29 6.88 -14.67 -11.35
N GLU A 30 5.56 -14.65 -11.14
CA GLU A 30 4.98 -15.01 -9.86
C GLU A 30 5.08 -16.52 -9.61
N ASP A 31 4.82 -17.40 -10.60
CA ASP A 31 5.02 -18.87 -10.57
C ASP A 31 4.76 -19.58 -9.21
N GLY A 32 3.76 -19.11 -8.44
CA GLY A 32 3.44 -19.63 -7.10
C GLY A 32 4.37 -19.18 -5.97
N LYS A 33 5.36 -18.33 -6.26
CA LYS A 33 6.16 -17.60 -5.28
C LYS A 33 5.39 -16.36 -4.82
N PRO A 34 5.12 -16.23 -3.52
CA PRO A 34 4.31 -15.13 -2.99
C PRO A 34 5.11 -13.81 -3.05
N THR A 35 4.42 -12.68 -3.24
CA THR A 35 5.00 -11.34 -3.33
C THR A 35 4.26 -10.38 -2.40
N GLY A 36 4.96 -9.35 -1.90
CA GLY A 36 4.43 -8.42 -0.92
C GLY A 36 4.98 -8.70 0.48
N PHE A 37 4.12 -8.65 1.49
CA PHE A 37 4.53 -8.67 2.89
C PHE A 37 4.09 -9.93 3.61
N MET A 38 5.02 -10.54 4.34
CA MET A 38 4.73 -11.58 5.31
C MET A 38 4.83 -11.00 6.72
N PRO A 39 3.82 -11.19 7.56
CA PRO A 39 3.93 -10.87 8.97
C PRO A 39 4.92 -11.77 9.67
N ILE A 40 5.69 -11.18 10.58
CA ILE A 40 6.55 -11.93 11.49
C ILE A 40 5.65 -12.52 12.58
N GLU A 41 5.59 -13.85 12.64
CA GLU A 41 4.78 -14.57 13.63
C GLU A 41 5.15 -14.14 15.06
N GLY A 42 4.13 -13.95 15.91
CA GLY A 42 4.33 -13.53 17.30
C GLY A 42 4.74 -12.07 17.50
N SER A 43 4.90 -11.28 16.44
CA SER A 43 5.26 -9.86 16.55
C SER A 43 4.08 -8.93 16.85
N ALA A 44 2.85 -9.45 16.88
CA ALA A 44 1.65 -8.68 17.14
C ALA A 44 1.61 -8.14 18.56
N LYS A 45 1.25 -6.85 18.68
CA LYS A 45 1.10 -6.12 19.93
C LYS A 45 -0.18 -5.30 19.87
N SER A 46 -0.93 -5.33 20.96
CA SER A 46 -2.04 -4.43 21.22
C SER A 46 -1.61 -3.34 22.20
N PHE A 47 -2.28 -2.18 22.13
CA PHE A 47 -2.02 -1.06 23.01
C PHE A 47 -3.34 -0.62 23.66
N PRO A 48 -3.73 -1.22 24.80
CA PRO A 48 -4.93 -0.80 25.52
C PRO A 48 -4.75 0.57 26.17
N GLY A 49 -5.88 1.20 26.53
CA GLY A 49 -5.95 2.47 27.23
C GLY A 49 -6.35 3.63 26.33
N ASN A 50 -6.06 4.87 26.77
CA ASN A 50 -6.55 6.07 26.12
C ASN A 50 -5.71 6.49 24.91
N HIS A 51 -6.36 6.66 23.75
CA HIS A 51 -5.73 7.07 22.50
C HIS A 51 -6.29 8.40 22.00
N LYS A 52 -5.36 9.27 21.58
CA LYS A 52 -5.67 10.46 20.78
C LYS A 52 -5.54 10.16 19.30
N GLU A 53 -5.79 11.16 18.46
CA GLU A 53 -5.42 11.07 17.04
C GLU A 53 -3.96 10.66 16.88
N ARG A 54 -3.72 9.79 15.90
CA ARG A 54 -2.47 9.07 15.61
C ARG A 54 -2.06 8.04 16.66
N GLY A 55 -2.87 7.77 17.68
CA GLY A 55 -2.67 6.68 18.64
C GLY A 55 -2.73 5.31 17.96
N VAL A 56 -1.77 4.44 18.29
CA VAL A 56 -1.67 3.10 17.71
C VAL A 56 -2.49 2.13 18.54
N ILE A 57 -3.51 1.50 17.94
CA ILE A 57 -4.37 0.50 18.60
C ILE A 57 -3.65 -0.86 18.63
N MET A 58 -3.02 -1.23 17.53
CA MET A 58 -2.21 -2.44 17.41
C MET A 58 -1.13 -2.30 16.33
N GLU A 59 -0.07 -3.09 16.45
CA GLU A 59 0.95 -3.22 15.41
C GLU A 59 1.51 -4.64 15.32
N PHE A 60 2.12 -4.97 14.18
CA PHE A 60 2.96 -6.15 14.03
C PHE A 60 4.05 -5.88 12.99
N ALA A 61 5.17 -6.58 13.10
CA ALA A 61 6.26 -6.47 12.16
C ALA A 61 5.97 -7.28 10.89
N VAL A 62 6.46 -6.78 9.76
CA VAL A 62 6.35 -7.45 8.45
C VAL A 62 7.68 -7.43 7.72
N GLU A 63 7.88 -8.40 6.84
CA GLU A 63 9.05 -8.52 5.96
C GLU A 63 8.58 -8.72 4.52
N ASN A 64 9.44 -8.38 3.56
CA ASN A 64 9.15 -8.68 2.16
C ASN A 64 9.28 -10.19 1.91
N GLU A 65 8.26 -10.81 1.30
CA GLU A 65 8.21 -12.27 1.09
C GLU A 65 9.30 -12.78 0.14
N ARG A 66 9.59 -12.00 -0.90
CA ARG A 66 10.55 -12.37 -1.92
C ARG A 66 11.58 -11.26 -2.07
N THR A 67 12.82 -11.63 -1.77
CA THR A 67 13.96 -10.73 -1.70
C THR A 67 15.12 -11.26 -2.54
N ALA A 68 16.01 -10.36 -2.95
CA ALA A 68 17.12 -10.67 -3.83
C ALA A 68 18.26 -9.65 -3.69
N ILE A 69 19.40 -9.97 -4.30
CA ILE A 69 20.50 -9.05 -4.54
C ILE A 69 20.65 -8.83 -6.05
N ILE A 70 20.88 -7.58 -6.44
CA ILE A 70 21.35 -7.23 -7.79
C ILE A 70 22.85 -7.49 -7.86
N THR A 71 23.30 -8.44 -8.70
CA THR A 71 24.70 -8.90 -8.68
C THR A 71 25.64 -8.12 -9.60
N ASN A 72 25.10 -7.34 -10.53
CA ASN A 72 25.86 -6.46 -11.43
C ASN A 72 25.56 -4.98 -11.18
N THR A 73 26.52 -4.10 -11.49
CA THR A 73 26.28 -2.66 -11.48
C THR A 73 25.39 -2.28 -12.67
N LEU A 74 24.34 -1.50 -12.41
CA LEU A 74 23.40 -1.00 -13.42
C LEU A 74 23.63 0.49 -13.56
N GLU A 75 23.87 0.94 -14.80
CA GLU A 75 24.02 2.36 -15.11
C GLU A 75 23.05 2.73 -16.22
N TRP A 76 22.31 3.82 -16.04
CA TRP A 76 21.42 4.35 -17.07
C TRP A 76 21.33 5.88 -16.99
N THR A 77 21.00 6.49 -18.13
CA THR A 77 20.83 7.93 -18.22
C THR A 77 19.41 8.31 -17.78
N GLY A 78 19.31 9.26 -16.86
CA GLY A 78 18.05 9.89 -16.43
C GLY A 78 17.43 10.77 -17.51
N PRO A 79 16.16 11.19 -17.33
CA PRO A 79 15.44 11.96 -18.34
C PRO A 79 16.10 13.31 -18.68
N PHE A 80 16.86 13.88 -17.74
CA PHE A 80 17.57 15.15 -17.90
C PHE A 80 19.08 14.99 -18.14
N GLY A 81 19.55 13.80 -18.51
CA GLY A 81 20.96 13.55 -18.86
C GLY A 81 21.91 13.25 -17.69
N GLY A 82 21.41 13.12 -16.46
CA GLY A 82 22.19 12.66 -15.30
C GLY A 82 22.43 11.14 -15.35
N SER A 83 23.53 10.66 -14.75
CA SER A 83 23.77 9.22 -14.58
C SER A 83 23.07 8.71 -13.32
N ASN A 84 22.37 7.58 -13.44
CA ASN A 84 21.82 6.83 -12.32
C ASN A 84 22.56 5.51 -12.21
N ILE A 85 22.84 5.10 -10.97
CA ILE A 85 23.62 3.90 -10.68
C ILE A 85 22.92 3.10 -9.58
N ILE A 86 22.75 1.80 -9.82
CA ILE A 86 22.49 0.80 -8.78
C ILE A 86 23.76 -0.06 -8.67
N PRO A 87 24.49 0.00 -7.54
CA PRO A 87 25.72 -0.77 -7.39
C PRO A 87 25.44 -2.27 -7.30
N ALA A 88 26.39 -3.09 -7.75
CA ALA A 88 26.38 -4.52 -7.45
C ALA A 88 26.33 -4.76 -5.93
N GLY A 89 25.58 -5.78 -5.51
CA GLY A 89 25.31 -6.06 -4.10
C GLY A 89 24.08 -5.34 -3.54
N SER A 90 23.36 -4.55 -4.35
CA SER A 90 22.18 -3.82 -3.86
C SER A 90 21.04 -4.76 -3.47
N PRO A 91 20.42 -4.58 -2.30
CA PRO A 91 19.26 -5.34 -1.86
C PRO A 91 18.02 -4.95 -2.68
N ALA A 92 17.19 -5.94 -3.01
CA ALA A 92 15.95 -5.75 -3.75
C ALA A 92 14.82 -6.59 -3.18
N TYR A 93 13.58 -6.13 -3.33
CA TYR A 93 12.37 -6.87 -3.00
C TYR A 93 11.42 -6.94 -4.19
N ALA A 94 10.67 -8.04 -4.28
CA ALA A 94 9.71 -8.25 -5.35
C ALA A 94 8.35 -7.64 -5.02
N ARG A 95 7.74 -7.03 -6.02
CA ARG A 95 6.36 -6.53 -5.99
C ARG A 95 5.67 -6.89 -7.28
N GLN A 96 4.35 -6.84 -7.28
CA GLN A 96 3.57 -6.87 -8.50
C GLN A 96 2.73 -5.60 -8.53
N PHE A 97 2.96 -4.75 -9.53
CA PHE A 97 2.20 -3.54 -9.73
C PHE A 97 1.20 -3.73 -10.88
N SER A 98 -0.06 -3.36 -10.64
CA SER A 98 -0.99 -3.09 -11.73
C SER A 98 -0.69 -1.69 -12.29
N LEU A 99 0.20 -1.58 -13.27
CA LEU A 99 0.39 -0.33 -13.99
C LEU A 99 -0.86 -0.05 -14.84
N ARG A 100 -1.72 0.84 -14.34
CA ARG A 100 -2.92 1.28 -15.05
C ARG A 100 -2.63 2.58 -15.79
N MET A 101 -2.86 2.59 -17.11
CA MET A 101 -3.03 3.86 -17.82
C MET A 101 -4.41 4.43 -17.50
N SER A 102 -4.45 5.56 -16.79
CA SER A 102 -5.65 6.39 -16.69
C SER A 102 -6.06 6.82 -18.10
N SER A 103 -7.22 6.38 -18.58
CA SER A 103 -7.86 7.08 -19.69
C SER A 103 -8.43 8.40 -19.16
N ASN A 104 -8.65 9.39 -20.03
CA ASN A 104 -9.26 10.68 -19.64
C ASN A 104 -10.70 10.55 -19.10
N TYR A 105 -11.24 9.34 -18.96
CA TYR A 105 -12.58 9.02 -18.46
C TYR A 105 -12.49 8.17 -17.19
N GLY A 106 -12.05 8.77 -16.09
CA GLY A 106 -12.18 8.22 -14.75
C GLY A 106 -11.22 7.09 -14.39
N SER A 107 -10.80 7.10 -13.12
CA SER A 107 -9.91 6.11 -12.48
C SER A 107 -10.41 4.65 -12.47
N TYR A 108 -11.62 4.40 -12.98
CA TYR A 108 -12.29 3.09 -12.97
C TYR A 108 -12.08 2.25 -14.25
N PHE A 109 -11.59 2.85 -15.35
CA PHE A 109 -11.39 2.16 -16.63
C PHE A 109 -9.91 2.05 -17.05
N GLY A 110 -9.01 1.95 -16.07
CA GLY A 110 -7.60 1.70 -16.34
C GLY A 110 -7.38 0.27 -16.82
N LYS A 111 -6.92 0.09 -18.06
CA LYS A 111 -6.44 -1.21 -18.53
C LYS A 111 -5.15 -1.52 -17.79
N ASP A 112 -5.10 -2.64 -17.08
CA ASP A 112 -3.86 -3.17 -16.53
C ASP A 112 -2.94 -3.51 -17.70
N MET A 113 -1.83 -2.78 -17.80
CA MET A 113 -0.85 -3.00 -18.87
C MET A 113 -0.18 -4.37 -18.74
N ASN A 114 -0.19 -4.96 -17.54
CA ASN A 114 0.51 -6.20 -17.17
C ASN A 114 -0.34 -7.46 -17.30
N ALA A 115 -1.64 -7.36 -17.61
CA ALA A 115 -2.56 -8.50 -17.55
C ALA A 115 -2.21 -9.75 -18.40
N TYR A 116 -1.36 -9.63 -19.44
CA TYR A 116 -1.04 -10.76 -20.33
C TYR A 116 0.09 -11.66 -19.81
N ASN A 117 1.14 -11.07 -19.22
CA ASN A 117 2.33 -11.81 -18.74
C ASN A 117 2.61 -11.59 -17.24
N ASN A 118 1.98 -10.59 -16.64
CA ASN A 118 2.00 -10.19 -15.23
C ASN A 118 3.35 -10.41 -14.51
N PRO A 119 4.47 -9.90 -15.07
CA PRO A 119 5.75 -10.05 -14.41
C PRO A 119 5.72 -9.32 -13.07
N ILE A 120 6.50 -9.82 -12.12
CA ILE A 120 6.84 -9.07 -10.92
C ILE A 120 7.87 -8.00 -11.27
N GLU A 121 7.96 -6.98 -10.43
CA GLU A 121 8.97 -5.95 -10.45
C GLU A 121 9.94 -6.11 -9.28
N TRP A 122 11.19 -5.77 -9.53
CA TRP A 122 12.22 -5.72 -8.48
C TRP A 122 12.45 -4.28 -8.05
N CYS A 123 12.19 -3.97 -6.78
CA CYS A 123 12.39 -2.64 -6.23
C CYS A 123 13.65 -2.60 -5.36
N VAL A 124 14.51 -1.63 -5.64
CA VAL A 124 15.72 -1.34 -4.87
C VAL A 124 15.43 -0.10 -3.99
N PRO A 125 15.37 -0.24 -2.66
CA PRO A 125 15.12 0.89 -1.77
C PRO A 125 16.30 1.85 -1.76
N ARG A 126 16.01 3.14 -1.62
CA ARG A 126 16.98 4.23 -1.45
C ARG A 126 16.61 5.01 -0.18
N PHE A 127 17.03 4.47 0.96
CA PHE A 127 16.68 5.03 2.28
C PHE A 127 17.16 6.47 2.47
N ASP A 128 18.27 6.86 1.84
CA ASP A 128 18.80 8.23 1.85
C ASP A 128 17.87 9.24 1.13
N LYS A 129 17.01 8.75 0.24
CA LYS A 129 16.06 9.56 -0.54
C LYS A 129 14.61 9.39 -0.10
N GLY A 130 14.32 8.42 0.77
CA GLY A 130 12.95 8.10 1.19
C GLY A 130 12.09 7.51 0.05
N ASP A 131 12.72 6.84 -0.91
CA ASP A 131 12.03 6.23 -2.05
C ASP A 131 12.68 4.89 -2.47
N ALA A 132 12.29 4.37 -3.63
CA ALA A 132 12.88 3.20 -4.29
C ALA A 132 12.96 3.39 -5.81
N VAL A 133 13.81 2.62 -6.47
CA VAL A 133 13.74 2.41 -7.93
C VAL A 133 13.15 1.05 -8.19
N CYS A 134 12.00 1.00 -8.86
CA CYS A 134 11.40 -0.27 -9.29
C CYS A 134 11.77 -0.56 -10.74
N ILE A 135 12.26 -1.77 -10.96
CA ILE A 135 12.77 -2.27 -12.22
C ILE A 135 11.69 -3.18 -12.83
N PHE A 136 11.30 -2.85 -14.06
CA PHE A 136 10.27 -3.53 -14.83
C PHE A 136 10.92 -4.27 -15.99
N TRP A 137 10.52 -5.53 -16.18
CA TRP A 137 11.04 -6.37 -17.24
C TRP A 137 10.57 -5.91 -18.64
N GLU A 138 11.49 -5.58 -19.56
CA GLU A 138 11.17 -5.10 -20.93
C GLU A 138 11.73 -5.96 -22.08
N GLY A 139 12.31 -7.13 -21.79
CA GLY A 139 12.85 -8.07 -22.77
C GLY A 139 14.05 -8.84 -22.21
N SER A 140 14.78 -9.59 -23.03
CA SER A 140 15.93 -10.36 -22.55
C SER A 140 17.16 -9.53 -22.15
N ASP A 141 17.32 -8.32 -22.71
CA ASP A 141 18.51 -7.49 -22.57
C ASP A 141 18.29 -6.11 -21.93
N ARG A 142 17.03 -5.73 -21.69
CA ARG A 142 16.64 -4.41 -21.19
C ARG A 142 15.55 -4.46 -20.14
N ALA A 143 15.61 -3.48 -19.25
CA ALA A 143 14.60 -3.24 -18.24
C ALA A 143 14.26 -1.74 -18.19
N ARG A 144 13.08 -1.42 -17.63
CA ARG A 144 12.68 -0.04 -17.35
C ARG A 144 12.80 0.26 -15.87
N TYR A 145 13.43 1.38 -15.57
CA TYR A 145 13.69 1.89 -14.24
C TYR A 145 12.72 3.02 -13.97
N ILE A 146 11.86 2.83 -12.97
CA ILE A 146 10.87 3.81 -12.56
C ILE A 146 11.18 4.23 -11.13
N ASP A 147 11.50 5.51 -10.95
CA ASP A 147 11.59 6.11 -9.62
C ASP A 147 10.19 6.10 -8.98
N THR A 148 10.13 5.69 -7.73
CA THR A 148 8.91 5.79 -6.93
C THR A 148 8.93 7.10 -6.15
N SER A 149 7.78 7.51 -5.62
CA SER A 149 7.74 8.59 -4.65
C SER A 149 6.61 8.41 -3.66
N GLY A 150 6.85 8.86 -2.43
CA GLY A 150 5.93 8.73 -1.33
C GLY A 150 5.85 7.32 -0.75
N GLY A 151 5.51 7.26 0.54
CA GLY A 151 5.43 6.01 1.28
C GLY A 151 6.74 5.62 1.98
N THR A 152 6.94 4.32 2.21
CA THR A 152 8.20 3.79 2.74
C THR A 152 9.08 3.25 1.60
N PRO A 153 10.41 3.36 1.66
CA PRO A 153 11.32 2.76 0.68
C PRO A 153 11.06 1.28 0.42
N LEU A 154 10.63 0.52 1.43
CA LEU A 154 10.30 -0.91 1.30
C LEU A 154 8.85 -1.21 0.89
N ASN A 155 8.00 -0.19 0.71
CA ASN A 155 6.64 -0.31 0.17
C ASN A 155 6.35 0.80 -0.86
N ALA A 156 7.35 1.22 -1.59
CA ALA A 156 7.17 2.33 -2.52
C ALA A 156 6.30 1.89 -3.71
N SER A 157 5.49 2.81 -4.22
CA SER A 157 4.66 2.60 -5.41
C SER A 157 5.13 3.54 -6.53
N PRO A 158 5.25 3.05 -7.78
CA PRO A 158 5.46 3.92 -8.92
C PRO A 158 4.34 4.95 -9.02
N THR A 159 4.69 6.21 -9.25
CA THR A 159 3.71 7.30 -9.44
C THR A 159 3.29 7.48 -10.89
N SER A 160 4.02 6.84 -11.82
CA SER A 160 3.78 6.90 -13.26
C SER A 160 4.27 5.60 -13.93
N PRO A 161 3.63 5.16 -15.03
CA PRO A 161 4.18 4.09 -15.87
C PRO A 161 5.37 4.54 -16.74
N SER A 162 5.78 5.80 -16.66
CA SER A 162 6.94 6.32 -17.38
C SER A 162 8.22 6.13 -16.57
N GLY A 163 9.27 5.67 -17.25
CA GLY A 163 10.61 5.51 -16.68
C GLY A 163 11.69 5.54 -17.74
N MET A 164 12.92 5.25 -17.34
CA MET A 164 14.08 5.19 -18.24
C MET A 164 14.42 3.75 -18.60
N VAL A 165 14.76 3.50 -19.86
CA VAL A 165 15.26 2.18 -20.28
C VAL A 165 16.73 2.08 -19.89
N GLY A 166 17.13 0.94 -19.35
CA GLY A 166 18.49 0.61 -18.97
C GLY A 166 18.80 -0.88 -19.16
N PRO A 167 19.98 -1.34 -18.71
CA PRO A 167 20.39 -2.74 -18.85
C PRO A 167 19.47 -3.69 -18.07
N MET A 168 19.38 -4.95 -18.45
CA MET A 168 18.74 -5.98 -17.63
C MET A 168 19.58 -6.28 -16.38
N PRO A 169 19.02 -6.25 -15.15
CA PRO A 169 19.76 -6.70 -13.98
C PRO A 169 19.93 -8.22 -13.93
N GLN A 170 21.03 -8.65 -13.34
CA GLN A 170 21.23 -9.99 -12.86
C GLN A 170 20.71 -10.06 -11.42
N VAL A 171 19.62 -10.79 -11.22
CA VAL A 171 18.94 -10.89 -9.93
C VAL A 171 19.22 -12.26 -9.33
N GLN A 172 19.72 -12.27 -8.09
CA GLN A 172 19.91 -13.49 -7.31
C GLN A 172 18.97 -13.48 -6.11
N GLU A 173 17.92 -14.31 -6.16
CA GLU A 173 17.00 -14.49 -5.03
C GLU A 173 17.72 -15.07 -3.81
N GLN A 174 17.56 -14.41 -2.68
CA GLN A 174 18.07 -14.83 -1.37
C GLN A 174 17.41 -14.01 -0.27
N ALA A 175 17.42 -14.51 0.96
CA ALA A 175 17.02 -13.70 2.11
C ALA A 175 17.96 -12.49 2.27
N VAL A 176 17.37 -11.32 2.46
CA VAL A 176 18.08 -10.05 2.61
C VAL A 176 17.62 -9.36 3.88
N ASP A 177 18.59 -8.94 4.69
CA ASP A 177 18.35 -7.97 5.76
C ASP A 177 18.52 -6.56 5.19
N PHE A 178 17.43 -5.78 5.17
CA PHE A 178 17.47 -4.40 4.72
C PHE A 178 17.99 -3.43 5.79
N GLY A 179 18.16 -3.88 7.05
CA GLY A 179 18.52 -3.05 8.19
C GLY A 179 17.39 -2.16 8.70
N HIS A 180 16.18 -2.30 8.14
CA HIS A 180 15.01 -1.46 8.39
C HIS A 180 13.79 -2.34 8.67
N GLN A 181 13.14 -2.12 9.81
CA GLN A 181 11.95 -2.88 10.19
C GLN A 181 10.67 -2.20 9.69
N MET A 182 9.92 -2.89 8.84
CA MET A 182 8.56 -2.49 8.49
C MET A 182 7.56 -2.97 9.53
N LYS A 183 6.53 -2.15 9.76
CA LYS A 183 5.40 -2.50 10.62
C LYS A 183 4.09 -2.21 9.93
N ILE A 184 3.10 -3.07 10.14
CA ILE A 184 1.70 -2.71 9.89
C ILE A 184 1.12 -2.20 11.21
N GLN A 185 0.50 -1.02 11.16
CA GLN A 185 -0.13 -0.37 12.30
C GLN A 185 -1.60 -0.10 12.02
N VAL A 186 -2.45 -0.34 13.01
CA VAL A 186 -3.83 0.15 13.05
C VAL A 186 -3.85 1.33 14.00
N ILE A 187 -4.21 2.51 13.49
CA ILE A 187 -4.19 3.76 14.24
C ILE A 187 -5.56 4.41 14.28
N VAL A 188 -5.82 5.17 15.33
CA VAL A 188 -6.85 6.21 15.34
C VAL A 188 -6.33 7.36 14.46
N ASP A 189 -6.92 7.59 13.29
CA ASP A 189 -6.42 8.59 12.34
C ASP A 189 -7.02 9.98 12.60
N THR A 190 -8.33 10.06 12.75
CA THR A 190 -9.03 11.35 12.90
C THR A 190 -10.32 11.20 13.69
N PHE A 191 -10.63 12.19 14.52
CA PHE A 191 -11.89 12.32 15.25
C PHE A 191 -12.89 13.19 14.52
N ARG A 192 -14.18 12.83 14.65
CA ARG A 192 -15.33 13.61 14.20
C ARG A 192 -16.43 13.48 15.25
N SER A 193 -17.46 14.33 15.16
CA SER A 193 -18.50 14.44 16.18
C SER A 193 -19.31 13.16 16.45
N ASN A 194 -19.33 12.15 15.57
CA ASN A 194 -20.03 10.89 15.83
C ASN A 194 -19.28 9.64 15.35
N ARG A 195 -18.00 9.81 14.99
CA ARG A 195 -17.19 8.72 14.43
C ARG A 195 -15.72 8.98 14.59
N ILE A 196 -14.95 7.91 14.56
CA ILE A 196 -13.51 7.99 14.29
C ILE A 196 -13.21 7.45 12.90
N THR A 197 -12.08 7.86 12.34
CA THR A 197 -11.44 7.13 11.23
C THR A 197 -10.32 6.28 11.81
N VAL A 198 -10.34 4.99 11.53
CA VAL A 198 -9.25 4.07 11.82
C VAL A 198 -8.47 3.84 10.52
N ALA A 199 -7.17 4.05 10.54
CA ALA A 199 -6.31 3.82 9.39
C ALA A 199 -5.43 2.59 9.64
N THR A 200 -5.31 1.75 8.63
CA THR A 200 -4.25 0.75 8.54
C THR A 200 -3.14 1.34 7.69
N ARG A 201 -1.92 1.40 8.21
CA ARG A 201 -0.74 1.88 7.49
C ARG A 201 0.40 0.89 7.61
N ILE A 202 1.30 0.93 6.64
CA ILE A 202 2.63 0.34 6.77
C ILE A 202 3.62 1.46 7.02
N SER A 203 4.52 1.27 7.98
CA SER A 203 5.49 2.27 8.38
C SER A 203 6.89 1.68 8.46
N GLU A 204 7.87 2.55 8.28
CA GLU A 204 9.30 2.29 8.38
C GLU A 204 9.95 3.51 9.02
N GLY A 205 10.25 3.44 10.32
CA GLY A 205 10.59 4.64 11.08
C GLY A 205 9.46 5.67 11.07
N ASP A 206 9.77 6.89 10.64
CA ASP A 206 8.82 8.00 10.53
C ASP A 206 8.03 8.01 9.20
N ASP A 207 8.52 7.28 8.19
CA ASP A 207 7.86 7.16 6.89
C ASP A 207 6.70 6.16 6.95
N TRP A 208 5.64 6.42 6.18
CA TRP A 208 4.47 5.54 6.14
C TRP A 208 3.67 5.65 4.85
N SER A 209 2.99 4.55 4.51
CA SER A 209 1.97 4.47 3.45
C SER A 209 0.64 4.01 4.02
N SER A 210 -0.46 4.64 3.64
CA SER A 210 -1.81 4.16 3.97
C SER A 210 -2.12 2.88 3.20
N LEU A 211 -2.52 1.82 3.90
CA LEU A 211 -3.09 0.59 3.31
C LEU A 211 -4.62 0.65 3.24
N GLY A 212 -5.24 1.51 4.06
CA GLY A 212 -6.64 1.87 3.91
C GLY A 212 -7.21 2.51 5.16
N ARG A 213 -8.45 2.98 5.04
CA ARG A 213 -9.14 3.74 6.09
C ARG A 213 -10.57 3.24 6.23
N THR A 214 -11.04 3.18 7.45
CA THR A 214 -12.40 2.79 7.80
C THR A 214 -13.00 3.82 8.74
N LYS A 215 -14.26 4.19 8.51
CA LYS A 215 -15.01 5.03 9.42
C LYS A 215 -15.71 4.13 10.43
N VAL A 216 -15.54 4.40 11.71
CA VAL A 216 -16.16 3.63 12.79
C VAL A 216 -17.13 4.55 13.51
N MET A 217 -18.42 4.20 13.44
CA MET A 217 -19.52 4.92 14.10
C MET A 217 -19.71 4.36 15.50
N PHE A 218 -19.93 5.22 16.49
CA PHE A 218 -20.27 4.80 17.85
C PHE A 218 -21.78 4.63 18.00
N ASP A 219 -22.18 3.71 18.87
CA ASP A 219 -23.59 3.52 19.27
C ASP A 219 -24.05 4.58 20.30
N GLU A 220 -25.30 4.48 20.75
CA GLU A 220 -25.88 5.38 21.76
C GLU A 220 -25.14 5.31 23.12
N GLY A 221 -24.43 4.21 23.38
CA GLY A 221 -23.59 4.04 24.56
C GLY A 221 -22.18 4.61 24.40
N ASP A 222 -21.89 5.31 23.31
CA ASP A 222 -20.56 5.78 22.92
C ASP A 222 -19.52 4.64 22.80
N THR A 223 -19.99 3.44 22.46
CA THR A 223 -19.12 2.28 22.26
C THR A 223 -19.20 1.71 20.84
N VAL A 224 -18.17 0.95 20.46
CA VAL A 224 -18.16 0.17 19.22
C VAL A 224 -17.09 -0.92 19.29
N THR A 225 -17.37 -2.07 18.67
CA THR A 225 -16.40 -3.15 18.53
C THR A 225 -15.69 -3.07 17.19
N LEU A 226 -14.37 -2.90 17.22
CA LEU A 226 -13.48 -2.95 16.05
C LEU A 226 -12.87 -4.36 15.93
N LYS A 227 -13.03 -4.98 14.75
CA LYS A 227 -12.39 -6.27 14.42
C LYS A 227 -11.31 -6.08 13.36
N ARG A 228 -10.06 -6.44 13.69
CA ARG A 228 -8.87 -6.28 12.82
C ARG A 228 -7.84 -7.36 13.12
N PHE A 229 -7.31 -8.01 12.08
CA PHE A 229 -6.23 -9.01 12.19
C PHE A 229 -6.49 -10.08 13.26
N ASP A 230 -7.68 -10.70 13.19
CA ASP A 230 -8.22 -11.63 14.19
C ASP A 230 -8.39 -11.10 15.62
N GLY A 231 -8.01 -9.85 15.87
CA GLY A 231 -8.23 -9.15 17.12
C GLY A 231 -9.60 -8.50 17.20
N GLU A 232 -10.05 -8.28 18.43
CA GLU A 232 -11.32 -7.65 18.75
C GLU A 232 -11.08 -6.62 19.85
N PHE A 233 -11.45 -5.37 19.57
CA PHE A 233 -11.20 -4.22 20.42
C PHE A 233 -12.51 -3.51 20.69
N LYS A 234 -12.83 -3.26 21.96
CA LYS A 234 -13.92 -2.35 22.31
C LYS A 234 -13.35 -0.95 22.41
N LEU A 235 -13.96 -0.04 21.66
CA LEU A 235 -13.63 1.36 21.64
C LEU A 235 -14.71 2.12 22.40
N THR A 236 -14.33 2.97 23.34
CA THR A 236 -15.24 3.86 24.06
C THR A 236 -14.86 5.31 23.76
N ALA A 237 -15.78 6.09 23.20
CA ALA A 237 -15.52 7.50 22.89
C ALA A 237 -15.65 8.36 24.15
N HIS A 238 -14.69 9.26 24.33
CA HIS A 238 -14.81 10.35 25.29
C HIS A 238 -15.07 11.66 24.55
N ARG A 239 -16.07 12.40 25.03
CA ARG A 239 -16.55 13.61 24.38
C ARG A 239 -16.29 14.83 25.22
N ALA A 240 -15.91 15.92 24.57
CA ALA A 240 -15.96 17.25 25.17
C ALA A 240 -17.42 17.71 25.34
N GLY A 241 -17.63 18.77 26.13
CA GLY A 241 -18.96 19.35 26.36
C GLY A 241 -19.65 19.89 25.09
N ASN A 242 -18.93 20.04 23.98
CA ASN A 242 -19.47 20.40 22.67
C ASN A 242 -19.91 19.17 21.82
N GLY A 243 -19.81 17.95 22.37
CA GLY A 243 -20.17 16.70 21.71
C GLY A 243 -19.10 16.11 20.80
N GLU A 244 -17.96 16.77 20.61
CA GLU A 244 -16.86 16.24 19.80
C GLU A 244 -16.05 15.19 20.56
N ILE A 245 -15.65 14.13 19.84
CA ILE A 245 -14.76 13.10 20.38
C ILE A 245 -13.37 13.69 20.58
N THR A 246 -12.82 13.58 21.79
CA THR A 246 -11.48 14.09 22.14
C THR A 246 -10.43 12.99 22.18
N ASP A 247 -10.86 11.79 22.53
CA ASP A 247 -10.03 10.60 22.70
C ASP A 247 -10.93 9.35 22.74
N VAL A 248 -10.30 8.19 22.58
CA VAL A 248 -10.96 6.89 22.59
C VAL A 248 -10.20 5.97 23.52
N ASP A 249 -10.88 5.36 24.48
CA ASP A 249 -10.33 4.28 25.28
C ASP A 249 -10.45 2.95 24.52
N VAL A 250 -9.36 2.19 24.51
CA VAL A 250 -9.23 0.91 23.82
C VAL A 250 -9.13 -0.21 24.84
N GLU A 251 -10.10 -1.10 24.85
CA GLU A 251 -10.07 -2.36 25.59
C GLU A 251 -9.85 -3.51 24.60
N VAL A 252 -8.93 -4.42 24.94
CA VAL A 252 -8.64 -5.61 24.12
C VAL A 252 -9.54 -6.76 24.58
N ILE A 253 -10.54 -7.11 23.77
CA ILE A 253 -11.39 -8.27 24.00
C ILE A 253 -10.67 -9.55 23.55
N LYS A 254 -9.98 -9.48 22.39
CA LYS A 254 -9.21 -10.57 21.81
C LYS A 254 -7.93 -10.04 21.20
N GLU A 255 -6.80 -10.60 21.61
CA GLU A 255 -5.49 -10.23 21.08
C GLU A 255 -5.42 -10.46 19.56
N PRO A 256 -4.84 -9.52 18.80
CA PRO A 256 -4.63 -9.69 17.37
C PRO A 256 -3.57 -10.74 17.10
N LYS A 257 -3.59 -11.31 15.89
CA LYS A 257 -2.57 -12.23 15.42
C LYS A 257 -1.88 -11.68 14.19
N ALA A 258 -0.57 -11.84 14.15
CA ALA A 258 0.24 -11.62 12.97
C ALA A 258 -0.01 -12.80 12.00
N GLY A 259 -1.11 -12.73 11.23
CA GLY A 259 -1.52 -13.75 10.29
C GLY A 259 -1.19 -13.36 8.84
N ARG A 260 -0.68 -14.30 8.05
CA ARG A 260 -0.29 -14.08 6.65
C ARG A 260 -1.45 -13.44 5.87
N LEU A 261 -1.25 -12.21 5.40
CA LEU A 261 -2.11 -11.57 4.41
C LEU A 261 -1.82 -12.28 3.09
N GLN A 262 -2.54 -13.38 2.80
CA GLN A 262 -2.14 -14.27 1.70
C GLN A 262 -2.21 -13.62 0.33
N THR A 263 -2.87 -12.48 0.14
CA THR A 263 -2.73 -11.59 -1.02
C THR A 263 -3.32 -10.19 -0.75
N PHE A 264 -3.03 -9.20 -1.61
CA PHE A 264 -3.80 -7.95 -1.69
C PHE A 264 -5.31 -8.20 -1.86
N LYS A 265 -5.70 -9.36 -2.40
CA LYS A 265 -7.08 -9.84 -2.49
C LYS A 265 -7.69 -10.13 -1.11
N ASP A 266 -6.95 -10.58 -0.11
CA ASP A 266 -7.48 -10.77 1.26
C ASP A 266 -7.67 -9.43 1.99
N VAL A 267 -6.78 -8.46 1.74
CA VAL A 267 -6.98 -7.08 2.21
C VAL A 267 -8.19 -6.46 1.52
N LEU A 268 -8.33 -6.67 0.21
CA LEU A 268 -9.48 -6.20 -0.58
C LEU A 268 -10.77 -6.91 -0.16
N GLU A 269 -10.75 -8.22 0.09
CA GLU A 269 -11.87 -9.02 0.58
C GLU A 269 -12.24 -8.64 2.01
N MET A 270 -11.26 -8.35 2.87
CA MET A 270 -11.50 -7.77 4.20
C MET A 270 -12.16 -6.38 4.07
N PHE A 271 -11.70 -5.52 3.16
CA PHE A 271 -12.33 -4.22 2.89
C PHE A 271 -13.73 -4.34 2.27
N MET A 272 -13.93 -5.30 1.36
CA MET A 272 -15.20 -5.56 0.68
C MET A 272 -16.23 -6.18 1.63
N ALA A 273 -15.81 -7.14 2.47
CA ALA A 273 -16.63 -7.72 3.53
C ALA A 273 -17.02 -6.66 4.56
N LEU A 274 -16.11 -5.74 4.90
CA LEU A 274 -16.45 -4.61 5.77
C LEU A 274 -17.50 -3.69 5.16
N LYS A 275 -17.33 -3.33 3.89
CA LYS A 275 -18.33 -2.51 3.17
C LYS A 275 -19.67 -3.22 3.00
N ALA A 276 -19.67 -4.54 2.80
CA ALA A 276 -20.88 -5.34 2.70
C ALA A 276 -21.61 -5.40 4.06
N ALA A 277 -20.88 -5.54 5.16
CA ALA A 277 -21.46 -5.49 6.51
C ALA A 277 -22.02 -4.09 6.85
N GLU A 278 -21.31 -3.01 6.47
CA GLU A 278 -21.80 -1.63 6.60
C GLU A 278 -23.08 -1.40 5.78
N ALA A 279 -23.17 -1.96 4.56
CA ALA A 279 -24.34 -1.85 3.70
C ALA A 279 -25.54 -2.67 4.20
N ALA A 280 -25.31 -3.86 4.75
CA ALA A 280 -26.36 -4.69 5.33
C ALA A 280 -26.98 -4.02 6.57
N LYS A 281 -26.14 -3.43 7.43
CA LYS A 281 -26.60 -2.72 8.63
C LYS A 281 -27.43 -1.48 8.26
N ALA A 282 -27.02 -0.74 7.22
CA ALA A 282 -27.79 0.39 6.71
C ALA A 282 -29.15 -0.01 6.11
N ALA A 283 -29.28 -1.24 5.58
CA ALA A 283 -30.54 -1.75 5.06
C ALA A 283 -31.51 -2.16 6.18
N GLU A 284 -31.01 -2.78 7.26
CA GLU A 284 -31.83 -3.12 8.44
C GLU A 284 -32.38 -1.87 9.14
N ASP A 285 -31.58 -0.82 9.29
CA ASP A 285 -32.02 0.46 9.88
C ASP A 285 -33.09 1.20 9.04
N THR A 286 -33.22 0.85 7.74
CA THR A 286 -34.23 1.46 6.86
C THR A 286 -35.59 0.76 6.99
N ASP A 287 -35.59 -0.55 7.24
CA ASP A 287 -36.80 -1.39 7.30
C ASP A 287 -37.55 -1.24 8.64
N GLU A 288 -36.86 -0.92 9.75
CA GLU A 288 -37.52 -0.63 11.04
C GLU A 288 -38.20 0.75 11.09
N SER A 289 -37.83 1.68 10.19
CA SER A 289 -38.41 3.03 10.16
C SER A 289 -39.79 3.11 9.48
N ASP A 290 -40.17 2.11 8.70
CA ASP A 290 -41.44 2.09 7.95
C ASP A 290 -42.63 1.45 8.73
N THR A 291 -42.41 0.97 9.95
CA THR A 291 -43.48 0.40 10.81
C THR A 291 -44.06 1.33 11.87
N ALA A 292 -43.58 2.58 11.98
CA ALA A 292 -44.02 3.52 13.01
C ALA A 292 -44.90 4.67 12.48
N SER A 293 -45.92 4.38 11.67
CA SER A 293 -47.12 5.24 11.64
C SER A 293 -48.32 4.51 11.05
N SER A 294 -49.22 4.04 11.91
CA SER A 294 -50.64 3.94 11.56
C SER A 294 -51.39 4.75 12.62
N PRO A 295 -52.06 5.85 12.25
CA PRO A 295 -52.92 6.57 13.18
C PRO A 295 -54.18 5.74 13.43
N GLU A 296 -54.51 5.53 14.69
CA GLU A 296 -55.86 5.15 15.12
C GLU A 296 -56.80 6.31 14.75
N GLU A 297 -57.73 6.05 13.82
CA GLU A 297 -58.88 6.91 13.56
C GLU A 297 -60.04 6.45 14.48
N ASP A 298 -60.51 7.38 15.32
CA ASP A 298 -61.89 7.44 15.85
C ASP A 298 -62.85 8.01 14.79
#